data_AF-A0A659U946-F1
#
_entry.id   AF-A0A659U946-F1
#
_cell.length_a   1.000
_cell.length_b   1.000
_cell.length_c   1.000
_cell.angle_alpha   90.00
_cell.angle_beta   90.00
_cell.angle_gamma   90.00
#
_symmetry.space_group_name_H-M   'P 1'
#
loop_
_entity.id
_entity.type
_entity.pdbx_description
1 polymer ?
#
loop_
_entity_poly.entity_id
_entity_poly.type
_entity_poly.pdbx_seq_one_letter_code
_entity_poly.pdbx_strand_id
1 'polypeptide(L)'
;PPKLLNDDGDVMVLRPLSYCAEVDLGKFAAAMRFPIIPCDLCGSQEGLQRNAMKAMLEDIEKRMPGRKDTMIRALSNTRPSHLLDRKLFDFAALNETLAIRQ
;
A
#
# COMPACT_ATOMS: atom_id res chain seq x y z
N PRO A 1 1.71 -6.97 -13.09
CA PRO A 1 0.50 -6.44 -12.40
C PRO A 1 0.34 -7.08 -11.02
N PRO A 2 0.06 -6.31 -9.97
CA PRO A 2 -0.20 -6.86 -8.65
C PRO A 2 -1.39 -7.82 -8.73
N LYS A 3 -1.11 -9.08 -8.45
CA LYS A 3 -2.07 -10.16 -8.35
C LYS A 3 -2.12 -10.58 -6.89
N LEU A 4 -3.32 -10.85 -6.40
CA LEU A 4 -3.53 -11.40 -5.08
C LEU A 4 -4.32 -12.69 -5.25
N LEU A 5 -3.88 -13.77 -4.64
CA LEU A 5 -4.73 -14.93 -4.39
C LEU A 5 -5.39 -14.69 -3.03
N ASN A 6 -6.69 -14.89 -2.92
CA ASN A 6 -7.38 -14.81 -1.62
C ASN A 6 -6.91 -15.92 -0.68
N ASP A 7 -7.27 -15.80 0.60
CA ASP A 7 -6.82 -16.73 1.64
C ASP A 7 -7.30 -18.17 1.40
N ASP A 8 -8.48 -18.34 0.80
CA ASP A 8 -9.06 -19.65 0.45
C ASP A 8 -8.44 -20.27 -0.82
N GLY A 9 -7.63 -19.51 -1.57
CA GLY A 9 -6.87 -20.02 -2.71
C GLY A 9 -7.64 -20.21 -4.02
N ASP A 10 -8.93 -19.86 -4.07
CA ASP A 10 -9.82 -20.12 -5.19
C ASP A 10 -10.07 -18.90 -6.10
N VAL A 11 -9.74 -17.69 -5.63
CA VAL A 11 -9.96 -16.44 -6.37
C VAL A 11 -8.65 -15.66 -6.56
N MET A 12 -8.27 -15.48 -7.82
CA MET A 12 -7.19 -14.57 -8.21
C MET A 12 -7.72 -13.18 -8.55
N VAL A 13 -7.35 -12.20 -7.73
CA VAL A 13 -7.68 -10.77 -7.92
C VAL A 13 -6.57 -10.10 -8.73
N LEU A 14 -6.95 -9.55 -9.89
CA LEU A 14 -6.06 -8.72 -10.71
C LEU A 14 -6.27 -7.25 -10.36
N ARG A 15 -5.19 -6.53 -10.04
CA ARG A 15 -5.24 -5.11 -9.69
C ARG A 15 -4.48 -4.26 -10.73
N PRO A 16 -5.08 -4.01 -11.91
CA PRO A 16 -4.40 -3.28 -12.99
C PRO A 16 -4.07 -1.82 -12.62
N LEU A 17 -4.83 -1.22 -11.70
CA LEU A 17 -4.72 0.19 -11.33
C LEU A 17 -3.88 0.45 -10.07
N SER A 18 -3.20 -0.55 -9.50
CA SER A 18 -2.49 -0.38 -8.22
C SER A 18 -1.34 0.62 -8.21
N TYR A 19 -0.79 0.96 -9.38
CA TYR A 19 0.26 1.98 -9.50
C TYR A 19 -0.29 3.32 -10.01
N CYS A 20 -1.60 3.44 -10.22
CA CYS A 20 -2.22 4.67 -10.67
C CYS A 20 -2.54 5.57 -9.47
N ALA A 21 -2.15 6.85 -9.55
CA ALA A 21 -2.52 7.82 -8.54
C ALA A 21 -4.02 8.11 -8.57
N GLU A 22 -4.64 8.25 -7.40
CA GLU A 22 -6.08 8.52 -7.26
C GLU A 22 -6.51 9.81 -8.00
N VAL A 23 -5.64 10.84 -7.97
CA VAL A 23 -5.88 12.11 -8.68
C VAL A 23 -5.99 11.91 -10.19
N ASP A 24 -5.16 11.05 -10.76
CA ASP A 24 -5.17 10.81 -12.21
C ASP A 24 -6.33 9.91 -12.62
N LEU A 25 -6.71 8.95 -11.77
CA LEU A 25 -7.94 8.18 -11.96
C LEU A 25 -9.18 9.09 -11.94
N GLY A 26 -9.21 10.11 -11.08
CA GLY A 26 -10.28 11.11 -11.03
C GLY A 26 -10.35 11.93 -12.32
N LYS A 27 -9.21 12.43 -12.82
CA LYS A 27 -9.15 13.15 -14.11
C LYS A 27 -9.60 12.27 -15.27
N PHE A 28 -9.15 11.02 -15.30
CA PHE A 28 -9.52 10.05 -16.33
C PHE A 28 -11.02 9.77 -16.31
N ALA A 29 -11.60 9.50 -15.13
CA ALA A 29 -13.03 9.27 -14.99
C ALA A 29 -13.88 10.47 -15.43
N ALA A 30 -13.43 11.69 -15.12
CA ALA A 30 -14.09 12.92 -15.56
C ALA A 30 -14.03 13.09 -17.09
N ALA A 31 -12.86 12.88 -17.70
CA ALA A 31 -12.68 12.96 -19.15
C ALA A 31 -13.51 11.91 -19.90
N MET A 32 -13.58 10.69 -19.34
CA MET A 32 -14.37 9.59 -19.90
C MET A 32 -15.86 9.69 -19.57
N ARG A 33 -16.26 10.63 -18.71
CA ARG A 33 -17.64 10.84 -18.24
C ARG A 33 -18.25 9.60 -17.60
N PHE A 34 -17.48 8.89 -16.78
CA PHE A 34 -18.02 7.76 -16.03
C PHE A 34 -18.98 8.25 -14.93
N PRO A 35 -20.10 7.54 -14.68
CA PRO A 35 -20.95 7.83 -13.54
C PRO A 35 -20.20 7.47 -12.25
N ILE A 36 -19.93 8.46 -11.40
CA ILE A 36 -19.27 8.27 -10.11
C ILE A 36 -20.35 8.21 -9.03
N ILE A 37 -20.39 7.11 -8.30
CA ILE A 37 -21.28 6.92 -7.15
C ILE A 37 -20.56 7.44 -5.90
N PRO A 38 -21.16 8.35 -5.12
CA PRO A 38 -20.51 8.89 -3.93
C PRO A 38 -20.41 7.82 -2.82
N CYS A 39 -19.31 7.86 -2.06
CA CYS A 39 -19.00 6.85 -1.05
C CYS A 39 -19.76 7.05 0.29
N ASP A 40 -20.64 8.04 0.35
CA ASP A 40 -21.49 8.37 1.50
C ASP A 40 -22.75 7.49 1.57
N LEU A 41 -23.04 6.71 0.52
CA LEU A 41 -24.21 5.81 0.44
C LEU A 41 -24.16 4.62 1.42
N CYS A 42 -22.99 4.33 2.01
CA CYS A 42 -22.86 3.35 3.08
C CYS A 42 -22.89 4.08 4.43
N GLY A 43 -24.10 4.33 4.93
CA GLY A 43 -24.43 5.21 6.07
C GLY A 43 -23.92 4.81 7.47
N SER A 44 -22.81 4.09 7.58
CA SER A 44 -22.20 3.74 8.86
C SER A 44 -20.71 3.41 8.68
N GLN A 45 -19.87 4.43 8.50
CA GLN A 45 -18.44 4.28 8.78
C GLN A 45 -18.12 4.95 10.13
N GLU A 46 -18.59 4.34 11.22
CA GLU A 46 -18.07 4.68 12.55
C GLU A 46 -16.57 4.36 12.59
N GLY A 47 -15.75 5.35 12.94
CA GLY A 47 -14.29 5.21 12.97
C GLY A 47 -13.65 5.24 11.58
N LEU A 48 -13.72 6.40 10.90
CA LEU A 48 -13.13 6.71 9.59
C LEU A 48 -11.59 6.65 9.56
N GLN A 49 -11.00 5.52 9.94
CA GLN A 49 -9.56 5.26 9.87
C GLN A 49 -9.03 5.46 8.45
N ARG A 50 -9.87 5.18 7.44
CA ARG A 50 -9.54 5.44 6.05
C ARG A 50 -9.36 6.93 5.75
N ASN A 51 -10.24 7.80 6.26
CA ASN A 51 -10.11 9.23 6.06
C ASN A 51 -8.95 9.81 6.87
N ALA A 52 -8.74 9.31 8.10
CA ALA A 52 -7.60 9.69 8.92
C ALA A 52 -6.26 9.33 8.24
N MET A 53 -6.15 8.11 7.71
CA MET A 53 -4.97 7.66 6.96
C MET A 53 -4.78 8.48 5.67
N LYS A 54 -5.86 8.76 4.93
CA LYS A 54 -5.80 9.59 3.73
C LYS A 54 -5.24 10.98 4.05
N ALA A 55 -5.75 11.63 5.09
CA ALA A 55 -5.26 12.93 5.55
C ALA A 55 -3.79 12.87 5.98
N MET A 56 -3.38 11.82 6.71
CA MET A 56 -1.98 11.62 7.11
C MET A 56 -1.05 11.51 5.89
N LEU A 57 -1.42 10.70 4.90
CA LEU A 57 -0.62 10.53 3.69
C LEU A 57 -0.57 11.81 2.85
N GLU A 58 -1.67 12.57 2.78
CA GLU A 58 -1.72 13.87 2.10
C GLU A 58 -0.82 14.91 2.78
N ASP A 59 -0.81 14.98 4.11
CA ASP A 59 0.07 15.88 4.86
C ASP A 59 1.55 15.52 4.65
N ILE A 60 1.89 14.22 4.67
CA ILE A 60 3.26 13.75 4.38
C ILE A 60 3.70 14.16 2.97
N GLU A 61 2.84 13.97 1.97
CA GLU A 61 3.13 14.34 0.59
C GLU A 61 3.29 15.86 0.42
N LYS A 62 2.47 16.65 1.13
CA LYS A 62 2.56 18.11 1.13
C LYS A 62 3.86 18.62 1.74
N ARG A 63 4.32 18.00 2.82
CA ARG A 63 5.58 18.36 3.50
C ARG A 63 6.81 17.85 2.73
N MET A 64 6.69 16.71 2.06
CA MET A 64 7.78 16.05 1.33
C MET A 64 7.26 15.44 0.02
N PRO A 65 7.27 16.21 -1.08
CA PRO A 65 6.82 15.72 -2.38
C PRO A 65 7.56 14.46 -2.84
N GLY A 66 6.83 13.50 -3.42
CA GLY A 66 7.35 12.20 -3.89
C GLY A 66 7.48 11.14 -2.78
N ARG A 67 7.04 11.44 -1.56
CA ARG A 67 7.14 10.49 -0.45
C ARG A 67 6.18 9.32 -0.61
N LYS A 68 4.97 9.53 -1.15
CA LYS A 68 4.02 8.45 -1.47
C LYS A 68 4.64 7.40 -2.41
N ASP A 69 5.33 7.83 -3.46
CA ASP A 69 6.01 6.93 -4.39
C ASP A 69 7.14 6.14 -3.72
N THR A 70 7.89 6.83 -2.86
CA THR A 70 8.95 6.19 -2.06
C THR A 70 8.38 5.13 -1.11
N MET A 71 7.24 5.41 -0.47
CA MET A 71 6.54 4.44 0.38
C MET A 71 6.09 3.21 -0.42
N ILE A 72 5.47 3.40 -1.58
CA ILE A 72 5.04 2.29 -2.46
C ILE A 72 6.24 1.45 -2.92
N ARG A 73 7.35 2.10 -3.28
CA ARG A 73 8.60 1.41 -3.64
C ARG A 73 9.17 0.61 -2.47
N ALA A 74 9.15 1.17 -1.26
CA ALA A 74 9.62 0.48 -0.06
C ALA A 74 8.83 -0.80 0.22
N LEU A 75 7.50 -0.78 0.02
CA LEU A 75 6.66 -1.97 0.15
C LEU A 75 7.00 -3.06 -0.89
N SER A 76 7.57 -2.70 -2.04
CA SER A 76 7.99 -3.64 -3.07
C SER A 76 9.42 -4.16 -2.91
N ASN A 77 10.18 -3.62 -1.95
CA ASN A 77 11.59 -3.95 -1.69
C ASN A 77 11.83 -4.19 -0.19
N THR A 78 11.07 -5.11 0.40
CA THR A 78 11.19 -5.45 1.82
C THR A 78 12.28 -6.51 2.03
N ARG A 79 13.12 -6.29 3.04
CA ARG A 79 14.11 -7.27 3.51
C ARG A 79 13.57 -7.89 4.81
N PRO A 80 13.38 -9.21 4.90
CA PRO A 80 12.84 -9.85 6.10
C PRO A 80 13.60 -9.48 7.39
N SER A 81 14.93 -9.33 7.31
CA SER A 81 15.77 -8.91 8.45
C SER A 81 15.48 -7.49 8.96
N HIS A 82 14.91 -6.62 8.14
CA HIS A 82 14.50 -5.27 8.55
C HIS A 82 13.07 -5.24 9.08
N LEU A 83 12.30 -6.32 8.87
CA LEU A 83 10.97 -6.48 9.42
C LEU A 83 11.09 -7.04 10.83
N LEU A 84 10.33 -6.51 11.78
CA LEU A 84 10.37 -6.95 13.18
C LEU A 84 9.64 -8.29 13.42
N ASP A 85 9.60 -9.16 12.41
CA ASP A 85 8.83 -10.40 12.42
C ASP A 85 9.76 -11.63 12.51
N ARG A 86 9.76 -12.27 13.68
CA ARG A 86 10.57 -13.46 13.99
C ARG A 86 10.15 -14.70 13.20
N LYS A 87 8.94 -14.72 12.62
CA LYS A 87 8.50 -15.81 11.74
C LYS A 87 9.07 -15.66 10.32
N LEU A 88 9.34 -14.43 9.91
CA LEU A 88 9.91 -14.12 8.59
C LEU A 88 11.45 -14.12 8.60
N PHE A 89 12.08 -13.86 9.74
CA PHE A 89 13.54 -13.87 9.89
C PHE A 89 13.98 -14.39 11.26
N ASP A 90 14.90 -15.36 11.26
CA ASP A 90 15.45 -15.93 12.50
C ASP A 90 16.55 -15.03 13.07
N PHE A 91 16.13 -14.07 13.91
CA PHE A 91 17.05 -13.19 14.62
C PHE A 91 17.92 -13.91 15.66
N ALA A 92 17.50 -15.07 16.17
CA ALA A 92 18.23 -15.80 17.20
C ALA A 92 19.45 -16.54 16.64
N ALA A 93 19.42 -16.91 15.35
CA ALA A 93 20.54 -17.53 14.66
C ALA A 93 21.65 -16.55 14.22
N LEU A 94 21.48 -15.24 14.44
CA LEU A 94 22.53 -14.24 14.15
C LEU A 94 23.73 -14.44 15.09
N ASN A 95 24.89 -14.77 14.53
CA ASN A 95 26.15 -14.89 15.25
C ASN A 95 27.26 -14.06 14.56
N GLU A 96 28.22 -13.58 15.35
CA GLU A 96 29.22 -12.57 14.95
C GLU A 96 30.10 -12.99 13.76
N THR A 97 30.22 -14.28 13.48
CA THR A 97 31.03 -14.81 12.37
C THR A 97 30.37 -14.62 11.00
N LEU A 98 29.05 -14.41 10.91
CA LEU A 98 28.31 -14.27 9.65
C LEU A 98 28.13 -12.80 9.19
N ALA A 99 28.56 -11.81 10.00
CA ALA A 99 28.28 -10.39 9.77
C ALA A 99 29.15 -9.71 8.70
N ILE A 100 30.16 -10.36 8.13
CA ILE A 100 31.18 -9.71 7.27
C ILE A 100 30.78 -9.64 5.77
N ARG A 101 29.63 -10.16 5.35
CA ARG A 101 29.21 -10.05 3.94
C ARG A 101 27.74 -9.68 3.76
N GLN A 102 27.45 -8.38 3.81
CA GLN A 102 26.34 -7.75 3.05
C GLN A 102 26.74 -6.36 2.57
#